data_AF-A0AAU9TFJ4-F1
#
_entry.id   AF-A0AAU9TFJ4-F1
#
_cell.length_a   1.000
_cell.length_b   1.000
_cell.length_c   1.000
_cell.angle_alpha   90.00
_cell.angle_beta   90.00
_cell.angle_gamma   90.00
#
_symmetry.space_group_name_H-M   'P 1'
#
loop_
_entity.id
_entity.type
_entity.pdbx_description
1 polymer ?
#
loop_
_entity_poly.entity_id
_entity_poly.type
_entity_poly.pdbx_seq_one_letter_code
_entity_poly.pdbx_strand_id
1 'polypeptide(L)'
;MFNSFYFDFKFIKLVGNTILLMVNGFTFAKANQRHWYCSKKTKGCKARVILSNDGTFLNACRNTHNHDPPAYAQLSSGLYVRISG
;
A
#
# COMPACT_ATOMS: atom_id res chain seq x y z
N MET A 1 1.40 -24.91 14.83
CA MET A 1 0.71 -24.53 13.58
C MET A 1 0.41 -23.04 13.66
N PHE A 2 1.31 -22.19 13.15
CA PHE A 2 1.10 -20.74 13.18
C PHE A 2 0.24 -20.34 11.99
N ASN A 3 -0.95 -19.83 12.28
CA ASN A 3 -1.91 -19.37 11.30
C ASN A 3 -1.38 -18.05 10.71
N SER A 4 -0.49 -18.15 9.72
CA SER A 4 0.05 -17.00 9.00
C SER A 4 -1.05 -16.40 8.13
N PHE A 5 -1.78 -15.43 8.65
CA PHE A 5 -2.51 -14.48 7.80
C PHE A 5 -1.48 -13.76 6.93
N TYR A 6 -1.18 -14.32 5.76
CA TYR A 6 -0.36 -13.68 4.73
C TYR A 6 -1.18 -12.49 4.21
N PHE A 7 -0.81 -11.29 4.62
CA PHE A 7 -1.26 -10.09 3.93
C PHE A 7 -0.53 -10.04 2.60
N ASP A 8 -1.26 -10.15 1.50
CA ASP A 8 -0.69 -9.88 0.19
C ASP A 8 -0.32 -8.41 0.14
N PHE A 9 0.98 -8.15 0.06
CA PHE A 9 1.50 -6.81 -0.18
C PHE A 9 2.49 -6.82 -1.32
N LYS A 10 2.47 -5.75 -2.09
CA LYS A 10 3.40 -5.55 -3.20
C LYS A 10 3.75 -4.09 -3.36
N PHE A 11 4.95 -3.82 -3.83
CA PHE A 11 5.29 -2.50 -4.34
C PHE A 11 4.77 -2.37 -5.76
N ILE A 12 4.04 -1.28 -6.03
CA ILE A 12 3.60 -0.92 -7.37
C ILE A 12 4.33 0.34 -7.81
N LYS A 13 4.76 0.37 -9.07
CA LYS A 13 5.33 1.56 -9.69
C LYS A 13 4.28 2.18 -10.60
N LEU A 14 3.93 3.44 -10.35
CA LEU A 14 3.00 4.18 -11.19
C LEU A 14 3.71 4.70 -12.45
N VAL A 15 2.94 5.01 -13.51
CA VAL A 15 3.46 5.63 -14.74
C VAL A 15 4.27 6.91 -14.46
N GLY A 16 3.90 7.68 -13.42
CA GLY A 16 4.62 8.88 -12.97
C GLY A 16 5.82 8.62 -12.04
N ASN A 17 6.45 7.44 -12.10
CA ASN A 17 7.59 7.02 -11.27
C ASN A 17 7.37 7.02 -9.75
N THR A 18 6.14 7.23 -9.28
CA THR A 18 5.79 7.10 -7.86
C THR A 18 5.71 5.62 -7.48
N ILE A 19 6.35 5.23 -6.37
CA ILE A 19 6.24 3.89 -5.80
C ILE A 19 5.26 3.92 -4.63
N LEU A 20 4.28 3.01 -4.64
CA LEU A 20 3.33 2.81 -3.55
C LEU A 20 3.44 1.39 -3.02
N LEU A 21 3.13 1.22 -1.74
CA LEU A 21 2.90 -0.08 -1.14
C LEU A 21 1.40 -0.40 -1.27
N MET A 22 1.06 -1.49 -1.94
CA MET A 22 -0.31 -1.99 -2.02
C MET A 22 -0.50 -3.10 -1.01
N VAL A 23 -1.53 -3.02 -0.16
CA VAL A 23 -1.91 -4.05 0.82
C VAL A 23 -3.42 -4.27 0.72
N ASN A 24 -3.86 -5.48 0.39
CA ASN A 24 -5.27 -5.83 0.18
C ASN A 24 -6.04 -4.81 -0.69
N GLY A 25 -5.45 -4.38 -1.80
CA GLY A 25 -6.05 -3.41 -2.74
C GLY A 25 -5.94 -1.93 -2.33
N PHE A 26 -5.59 -1.61 -1.09
CA PHE A 26 -5.35 -0.25 -0.65
C PHE A 26 -3.90 0.17 -0.89
N THR A 27 -3.69 1.44 -1.23
CA THR A 27 -2.35 1.98 -1.45
C THR A 27 -1.89 2.87 -0.31
N PHE A 28 -0.60 2.77 -0.03
CA PHE A 28 0.09 3.52 1.00
C PHE A 28 1.28 4.25 0.38
N ALA A 29 1.45 5.51 0.78
CA ALA A 29 2.57 6.35 0.41
C ALA A 29 3.65 6.32 1.51
N LYS A 30 4.91 6.34 1.08
CA LYS A 30 6.08 6.33 1.97
C LYS A 30 6.17 7.65 2.71
N ALA A 31 6.31 7.60 4.04
CA ALA A 31 6.61 8.77 4.85
C ALA A 31 8.04 8.75 5.40
N ASN A 32 8.57 7.57 5.71
CA ASN A 32 9.99 7.38 6.01
C ASN A 32 10.40 5.95 5.58
N GLN A 33 11.62 5.52 5.93
CA GLN A 33 12.14 4.21 5.51
C GLN A 33 11.18 3.05 5.82
N ARG A 34 10.51 3.09 6.97
CA ARG A 34 9.68 1.99 7.48
C ARG A 34 8.19 2.31 7.49
N HIS A 35 7.82 3.59 7.60
CA HIS A 35 6.43 3.99 7.79
C HIS A 35 5.78 4.40 6.48
N TRP A 36 4.62 3.79 6.24
CA TRP A 36 3.76 4.02 5.10
C TRP A 36 2.36 4.36 5.59
N TYR A 37 1.74 5.38 5.01
CA TYR A 37 0.39 5.80 5.36
C TYR A 37 -0.53 5.65 4.17
N CYS A 38 -1.81 5.36 4.42
CA CYS A 38 -2.78 5.28 3.34
C CYS A 38 -2.71 6.53 2.46
N SER A 39 -2.79 6.34 1.14
CA SER A 39 -2.75 7.44 0.17
C SER A 39 -3.89 8.46 0.34
N LYS A 40 -4.91 8.15 1.14
CA LYS A 40 -6.00 9.05 1.55
C LYS A 40 -5.81 9.66 2.95
N LYS A 41 -4.61 9.64 3.52
CA LYS A 41 -4.32 10.24 4.84
C LYS A 41 -4.74 11.71 4.93
N THR A 42 -4.52 12.49 3.87
CA THR A 42 -4.94 13.90 3.80
C THR A 42 -6.46 14.08 3.77
N LYS A 43 -7.22 13.02 3.45
CA LYS A 43 -8.70 12.96 3.55
C LYS A 43 -9.18 12.31 4.84
N GLY A 44 -8.31 12.17 5.85
CA GLY A 44 -8.67 11.69 7.19
C GLY A 44 -8.52 10.19 7.42
N CYS A 45 -8.08 9.40 6.43
CA CYS A 45 -7.83 7.97 6.64
C CYS A 45 -6.65 7.74 7.60
N LYS A 46 -6.85 6.85 8.58
CA LYS A 46 -5.86 6.57 9.65
C LYS A 46 -5.08 5.26 9.45
N ALA A 47 -5.33 4.55 8.34
CA ALA A 47 -4.63 3.32 8.03
C ALA A 47 -3.13 3.56 7.80
N ARG A 48 -2.31 2.63 8.29
CA ARG A 48 -0.84 2.70 8.21
C ARG A 48 -0.21 1.32 8.20
N VAL A 49 0.97 1.24 7.59
CA VAL A 49 1.82 0.07 7.54
C VAL A 49 3.21 0.44 8.03
N ILE A 50 3.81 -0.45 8.82
CA ILE A 50 5.19 -0.36 9.28
C ILE A 50 5.92 -1.59 8.76
N LEU A 51 6.95 -1.39 7.95
CA LEU A 51 7.81 -2.46 7.47
C LEU A 51 8.91 -2.80 8.49
N SER A 52 9.49 -3.98 8.33
CA SER A 52 10.76 -4.36 8.92
C SER A 52 11.88 -3.37 8.54
N ASN A 53 13.00 -3.42 9.26
CA ASN A 53 14.13 -2.50 9.01
C ASN A 53 14.70 -2.62 7.59
N ASP A 54 14.69 -3.83 7.03
CA ASP A 54 15.13 -4.17 5.68
C ASP A 54 14.01 -4.02 4.63
N GLY A 55 12.77 -3.72 5.05
CA GLY A 55 11.65 -3.51 4.14
C GLY A 55 11.06 -4.79 3.51
N THR A 56 11.46 -5.97 3.99
CA THR A 56 11.11 -7.27 3.39
C THR A 56 9.79 -7.85 3.90
N PHE A 57 9.31 -7.45 5.08
CA PHE A 57 8.03 -7.90 5.64
C PHE A 57 7.28 -6.82 6.41
N LEU A 58 5.99 -7.04 6.65
CA LEU A 58 5.16 -6.16 7.47
C LEU A 58 5.47 -6.40 8.95
N ASN A 59 6.02 -5.40 9.63
CA ASN A 59 6.20 -5.41 11.08
C ASN A 59 4.89 -5.08 11.82
N ALA A 60 4.07 -4.19 11.26
CA ALA A 60 2.73 -3.90 11.76
C ALA A 60 1.82 -3.35 10.65
N CYS A 61 0.53 -3.67 10.71
CA CYS A 61 -0.46 -3.18 9.74
C CYS A 61 -1.76 -2.80 10.45
N ARG A 62 -2.15 -1.52 10.36
CA ARG A 62 -3.49 -1.05 10.70
C ARG A 62 -4.24 -0.84 9.39
N ASN A 63 -4.94 -1.88 8.92
CA ASN A 63 -5.61 -1.90 7.62
C ASN A 63 -7.11 -1.55 7.68
N THR A 64 -7.51 -0.69 8.62
CA THR A 64 -8.90 -0.21 8.72
C THR A 64 -9.02 1.12 8.01
N HIS A 65 -9.81 1.13 6.92
CA HIS A 65 -10.03 2.31 6.08
C HIS A 65 -11.45 2.86 6.28
N ASN A 66 -11.61 4.14 5.98
CA ASN A 66 -12.90 4.85 5.99
C ASN A 66 -13.36 5.24 4.58
N HIS A 67 -12.86 4.53 3.58
CA HIS A 67 -13.14 4.73 2.17
C HIS A 67 -12.94 3.40 1.45
N ASP A 68 -13.50 3.30 0.24
CA ASP A 68 -13.32 2.14 -0.60
C ASP A 68 -11.90 2.06 -1.20
N PRO A 69 -11.44 0.87 -1.61
CA PRO A 69 -10.16 0.72 -2.28
C PRO A 69 -10.11 1.52 -3.60
N PRO A 70 -9.01 2.23 -3.90
CA PRO A 70 -8.80 2.83 -5.21
C PRO A 70 -8.64 1.75 -6.30
N ALA A 71 -9.16 2.01 -7.51
CA ALA A 71 -8.95 1.12 -8.65
C ALA A 71 -7.66 1.47 -9.39
N TYR A 72 -6.89 0.44 -9.73
CA TYR A 72 -5.69 0.54 -10.57
C TYR A 72 -5.74 -0.51 -11.68
N ALA A 73 -5.24 -0.14 -12.86
CA ALA A 73 -4.95 -1.08 -13.94
C ALA A 73 -3.44 -1.26 -14.07
N GLN A 74 -3.00 -2.51 -14.24
CA GLN A 74 -1.61 -2.82 -14.58
C GLN A 74 -1.47 -2.86 -16.11
N LEU A 75 -0.49 -2.13 -16.63
CA LEU A 75 -0.14 -2.13 -18.05
C LEU A 75 0.78 -3.30 -18.38
N SER A 76 0.91 -3.63 -19.67
CA SER A 76 1.85 -4.66 -20.15
C SER A 76 3.31 -4.39 -19.76
N SER A 77 3.67 -3.12 -19.55
CA SER A 77 4.98 -2.70 -19.03
C SER A 77 5.20 -3.01 -17.55
N GLY A 78 4.19 -3.52 -16.84
CA GLY A 78 4.20 -3.74 -15.39
C GLY A 78 3.91 -2.48 -14.56
N LEU A 79 3.85 -1.29 -15.19
CA LEU A 79 3.47 -0.04 -14.53
C LEU A 79 1.98 0.00 -14.24
N TYR A 80 1.60 0.78 -13.23
CA TYR A 80 0.21 0.94 -12.81
C TYR A 80 -0.31 2.34 -13.14
N VAL A 81 -1.56 2.40 -13.62
CA VAL A 81 -2.31 3.65 -13.77
C VAL A 81 -3.50 3.62 -12.82
N ARG A 82 -3.75 4.75 -12.15
CA ARG A 82 -4.92 4.89 -11.27
C ARG A 82 -6.15 5.17 -12.13
N ILE A 83 -7.17 4.33 -11.99
CA ILE A 83 -8.43 4.47 -12.72
C ILE A 83 -9.42 5.32 -11.91
N SER A 84 -9.45 5.17 -10.58
CA SER A 84 -10.35 5.95 -9.72
C SER A 84 -9.85 6.11 -8.28
N GLY A 85 -10.47 7.03 -7.54
CA GLY A 85 -10.62 6.95 -6.09
C GLY A 85 -10.61 8.25 -5.32
#